data_AF-A0A5B6YJC6-F1
#
_entry.id   AF-A0A5B6YJC6-F1
#
_cell.length_a   1.000
_cell.length_b   1.000
_cell.length_c   1.000
_cell.angle_alpha   90.00
_cell.angle_beta   90.00
_cell.angle_gamma   90.00
#
_symmetry.space_group_name_H-M   'P 1'
#
loop_
_entity.id
_entity.type
_entity.pdbx_description
1 polymer ?
#
loop_
_entity_poly.entity_id
_entity_poly.type
_entity_poly.pdbx_seq_one_letter_code
_entity_poly.pdbx_strand_id
1 'polypeptide(L)'
;LLNSYGEIQYFKWYWDDHNNKGWSLIWSAPRDQCSVYNFCGNFGSCNSKNRLAMCKCLPGFKPSSPDNWNYGDFSRGCTRKSPTCTERDMFLNLRMMKVRNPDSQF
;
A
#
# COMPACT_ATOMS: atom_id res chain seq x y z
N LEU A 1 1.73 4.59 -20.67
CA LEU A 1 0.40 4.82 -21.28
C LEU A 1 -0.65 4.63 -20.19
N LEU A 2 -1.72 5.43 -20.15
CA LEU A 2 -2.86 5.20 -19.24
C LEU A 2 -3.96 4.49 -20.03
N ASN A 3 -4.47 3.36 -19.55
CA ASN A 3 -5.57 2.65 -20.22
C ASN A 3 -6.96 3.17 -19.77
N SER A 4 -8.04 2.65 -20.36
CA SER A 4 -9.41 3.03 -20.04
C SER A 4 -9.87 2.65 -18.62
N TYR A 5 -9.13 1.78 -17.93
CA TYR A 5 -9.36 1.42 -16.53
C TYR A 5 -8.61 2.32 -15.54
N GLY A 6 -7.87 3.32 -16.03
CA GLY A 6 -7.08 4.22 -15.19
C GLY A 6 -5.76 3.61 -14.71
N GLU A 7 -5.28 2.55 -15.36
CA GLU A 7 -4.00 1.94 -15.03
C GLU A 7 -2.88 2.52 -15.89
N ILE A 8 -1.79 2.93 -15.24
CA ILE A 8 -0.55 3.25 -15.94
C ILE A 8 0.09 1.94 -16.35
N GLN A 9 0.42 1.80 -17.63
CA GLN A 9 1.05 0.62 -18.22
C GLN A 9 2.31 1.00 -18.97
N TYR A 10 3.36 0.19 -18.78
CA TYR A 10 4.62 0.26 -19.50
C TYR A 10 4.78 -1.01 -20.34
N PHE A 11 4.72 -0.83 -21.65
CA PHE A 11 4.91 -1.91 -22.62
C PHE A 11 6.29 -1.78 -23.27
N LYS A 12 6.89 -2.93 -23.57
CA LYS A 12 8.10 -3.01 -24.37
C LYS A 12 7.81 -3.88 -25.59
N TRP A 13 8.20 -3.38 -26.76
CA TRP A 13 8.12 -4.15 -27.99
C TRP A 13 9.21 -5.22 -27.98
N TYR A 14 8.83 -6.46 -28.26
CA TYR A 14 9.77 -7.57 -28.43
C TYR A 14 9.64 -8.12 -29.84
N TRP A 15 10.80 -8.49 -30.37
CA TRP A 15 10.95 -9.37 -31.53
C TRP A 15 11.89 -10.49 -31.10
N ASP A 16 11.53 -11.74 -31.37
CA ASP A 16 12.45 -12.88 -31.27
C ASP A 16 12.72 -13.50 -32.65
N ASP A 17 13.76 -14.33 -32.72
CA ASP A 17 14.15 -15.04 -33.95
C ASP A 17 13.14 -16.13 -34.37
N HIS A 18 12.13 -16.40 -33.52
CA HIS A 18 11.03 -17.33 -33.77
C HIS A 18 9.74 -16.65 -34.29
N ASN A 19 9.85 -15.42 -34.80
CA ASN A 19 8.72 -14.62 -35.31
C ASN A 19 7.67 -14.19 -34.27
N ASN A 20 7.92 -14.31 -32.96
CA ASN A 20 7.07 -13.66 -31.97
C ASN A 20 7.38 -12.17 -31.95
N LYS A 21 6.42 -11.37 -32.46
CA LYS A 21 6.48 -9.92 -32.46
C LYS A 21 5.27 -9.37 -31.74
N GLY A 22 5.49 -8.53 -30.75
CA GLY A 22 4.38 -7.97 -29.98
C GLY A 22 4.78 -7.02 -28.86
N TRP A 23 3.80 -6.27 -28.39
CA TRP A 23 3.91 -5.50 -27.16
C TRP A 23 3.77 -6.43 -25.97
N SER A 24 4.80 -6.47 -25.13
CA SER A 24 4.75 -7.16 -23.84
C SER A 24 4.57 -6.15 -22.72
N LEU A 25 3.59 -6.41 -21.85
CA LEU A 25 3.37 -5.60 -20.65
C LEU A 25 4.49 -5.90 -19.65
N ILE A 26 5.33 -4.91 -19.37
CA ILE A 26 6.45 -5.05 -18.42
C ILE A 26 6.03 -4.66 -17.01
N TRP A 27 5.20 -3.62 -16.89
CA TRP A 27 4.80 -3.10 -15.59
C TRP A 27 3.47 -2.34 -15.69
N SER A 28 2.68 -2.38 -14.63
CA SER A 28 1.49 -1.54 -14.48
C SER A 28 1.29 -1.04 -13.05
N ALA A 29 0.51 0.03 -12.90
CA ALA A 29 0.04 0.53 -11.61
C ALA A 29 -1.41 1.05 -11.70
N PRO A 30 -2.24 0.83 -10.66
CA PRO A 30 -1.95 0.03 -9.46
C PRO A 30 -1.87 -1.46 -9.79
N ARG A 31 -0.85 -2.17 -9.27
CA ARG A 31 -0.63 -3.60 -9.58
C ARG A 31 -1.45 -4.53 -8.69
N ASP A 32 -1.77 -4.06 -7.49
CA ASP A 32 -2.52 -4.79 -6.47
C ASP A 32 -3.27 -3.79 -5.57
N GLN A 33 -4.07 -4.32 -4.64
CA GLN A 33 -4.83 -3.51 -3.68
C GLN A 33 -3.93 -2.60 -2.82
N CYS A 34 -2.70 -3.04 -2.48
CA CYS A 34 -1.75 -2.22 -1.72
C CYS A 34 -1.12 -1.08 -2.54
N SER A 35 -1.20 -1.16 -3.86
CA SER A 35 -0.77 -0.10 -4.77
C SER A 35 -1.85 1.00 -4.90
N VAL A 36 -3.08 0.72 -4.48
CA VAL A 36 -4.16 1.71 -4.40
C VAL A 36 -3.87 2.66 -3.24
N TYR A 37 -4.05 3.95 -3.50
CA TYR A 37 -3.79 4.97 -2.51
C TYR A 37 -4.66 4.77 -1.26
N ASN A 38 -4.01 4.79 -0.09
CA ASN A 38 -4.65 4.74 1.22
C ASN A 38 -5.56 3.52 1.46
N PHE A 39 -5.28 2.38 0.83
CA PHE A 39 -6.13 1.19 0.92
C PHE A 39 -6.38 0.69 2.36
N CYS A 40 -5.35 0.66 3.22
CA CYS A 40 -5.48 0.24 4.62
C CYS A 40 -5.78 1.37 5.61
N GLY A 41 -6.07 2.57 5.12
CA GLY A 41 -6.28 3.76 5.94
C GLY A 41 -5.03 4.24 6.71
N ASN A 42 -5.20 5.34 7.45
CA ASN A 42 -4.12 5.98 8.20
C ASN A 42 -3.53 5.04 9.26
N PHE A 43 -2.20 5.05 9.41
CA PHE A 43 -1.45 4.20 10.35
C PHE A 43 -1.70 2.69 10.18
N GLY A 44 -2.27 2.28 9.04
CA GLY A 44 -2.34 0.90 8.57
C GLY A 44 -1.19 0.62 7.60
N SER A 45 -0.66 -0.59 7.66
CA SER A 45 0.29 -1.14 6.69
C SER A 45 -0.41 -2.15 5.79
N CYS A 46 0.00 -2.18 4.52
CA CYS A 46 -0.55 -3.09 3.51
C CYS A 46 0.50 -4.10 3.04
N ASN A 47 0.15 -5.38 3.05
CA ASN A 47 0.99 -6.45 2.53
C ASN A 47 0.18 -7.38 1.61
N SER A 48 0.32 -7.19 0.29
CA SER A 48 -0.41 -7.96 -0.72
C SER A 48 -0.02 -9.44 -0.76
N LYS A 49 1.11 -9.83 -0.16
CA LYS A 49 1.52 -11.24 -0.03
C LYS A 49 0.82 -11.95 1.13
N ASN A 50 0.23 -11.21 2.08
CA ASN A 50 -0.48 -11.79 3.21
C ASN A 50 -2.00 -11.69 3.01
N ARG A 51 -2.57 -12.65 2.27
CA ARG A 51 -4.01 -12.63 1.93
C ARG A 51 -4.94 -12.69 3.15
N LEU A 52 -4.52 -13.37 4.23
CA LEU A 52 -5.34 -13.51 5.45
C LEU A 52 -5.33 -12.24 6.31
N ALA A 53 -4.28 -11.43 6.21
CA ALA A 53 -4.14 -10.21 6.98
C ALA A 53 -3.43 -9.13 6.16
N MET A 54 -4.08 -8.74 5.05
CA MET A 54 -3.53 -7.79 4.09
C MET A 54 -3.30 -6.42 4.73
N CYS A 55 -4.27 -5.95 5.52
CA CYS A 55 -4.14 -4.74 6.31
C CYS A 55 -3.87 -5.05 7.78
N LYS A 56 -2.88 -4.36 8.36
CA LYS A 56 -2.57 -4.42 9.79
C LYS A 56 -2.24 -3.03 10.31
N CYS A 57 -2.72 -2.71 11.51
CA CYS A 57 -2.26 -1.52 12.22
C CYS A 57 -0.77 -1.61 12.53
N LEU A 58 -0.08 -0.47 12.44
CA LEU A 58 1.31 -0.37 12.89
C LEU A 58 1.43 -0.70 14.38
N PRO A 59 2.58 -1.20 14.85
CA PRO A 59 2.82 -1.45 16.27
C PRO A 59 2.51 -0.19 17.11
N GLY A 60 1.79 -0.37 18.22
CA GLY A 60 1.31 0.74 19.05
C GLY A 60 -0.04 1.35 18.61
N PHE A 61 -0.63 0.87 17.51
CA PHE A 61 -1.94 1.30 17.01
C PHE A 61 -2.98 0.16 17.06
N LYS A 62 -4.27 0.52 17.07
CA LYS A 62 -5.41 -0.39 17.03
C LYS A 62 -6.43 0.09 15.98
N PRO A 63 -7.29 -0.79 15.43
CA PRO A 63 -8.31 -0.37 14.48
C PRO A 63 -9.19 0.73 15.07
N SER A 64 -9.45 1.78 14.28
CA SER A 64 -10.34 2.87 14.69
C SER A 64 -11.79 2.42 14.81
N SER A 65 -12.21 1.47 13.97
CA SER A 65 -13.50 0.77 14.04
C SER A 65 -13.22 -0.73 13.96
N PRO A 66 -13.18 -1.46 15.10
CA PRO A 66 -12.91 -2.89 15.12
C PRO A 66 -13.91 -3.71 14.30
N ASP A 67 -15.20 -3.36 14.34
CA ASP A 67 -16.23 -4.08 13.61
C ASP A 67 -16.01 -3.94 12.10
N ASN A 68 -15.90 -2.72 11.58
CA ASN A 68 -15.58 -2.47 10.16
C ASN A 68 -14.30 -3.21 9.74
N TRP A 69 -13.25 -3.15 10.58
CA TRP A 69 -11.98 -3.80 10.31
C TRP A 69 -12.13 -5.32 10.16
N ASN A 70 -12.96 -5.94 11.02
CA ASN A 70 -13.25 -7.37 10.96
C ASN A 70 -14.09 -7.76 9.73
N TYR A 71 -14.89 -6.83 9.21
CA TYR A 71 -15.61 -6.99 7.93
C TYR A 71 -14.78 -6.63 6.69
N GLY A 72 -13.51 -6.25 6.86
CA GLY A 72 -12.61 -5.91 5.75
C GLY A 72 -12.70 -4.46 5.27
N ASP A 73 -13.43 -3.60 5.98
CA ASP A 73 -13.41 -2.15 5.77
C ASP A 73 -12.29 -1.51 6.60
N PHE A 74 -11.17 -1.23 5.93
CA PHE A 74 -9.98 -0.62 6.52
C PHE A 74 -9.95 0.92 6.37
N SER A 75 -10.98 1.54 5.78
CA SER A 75 -10.98 2.96 5.41
C SER A 75 -10.77 3.90 6.61
N ARG A 76 -11.23 3.49 7.79
CA ARG A 76 -11.09 4.23 9.06
C ARG A 76 -9.69 4.15 9.66
N GLY A 77 -8.81 3.31 9.11
CA GLY A 77 -7.43 3.15 9.55
C GLY A 77 -7.30 2.74 11.02
N CYS A 78 -6.24 3.22 11.65
CA CYS A 78 -5.85 2.88 13.01
C CYS A 78 -5.61 4.12 13.86
N THR A 79 -5.86 4.00 15.16
CA THR A 79 -5.61 5.03 16.19
C THR A 79 -4.55 4.56 17.17
N ARG A 80 -3.79 5.50 17.74
CA ARG A 80 -2.76 5.19 18.73
C ARG A 80 -3.42 4.55 19.96
N LYS A 81 -2.81 3.48 20.50
CA LYS A 81 -3.29 2.83 21.73
C LYS A 81 -3.09 3.74 22.95
N SER A 82 -1.97 4.46 22.99
CA SER A 82 -1.67 5.43 24.06
C SER A 82 -2.28 6.80 23.75
N PRO A 83 -3.00 7.43 24.70
CA PRO A 83 -3.62 8.73 24.50
C PRO A 83 -2.63 9.91 24.65
N THR A 84 -1.49 9.72 25.30
CA THR A 84 -0.54 10.79 25.60
C THR A 84 0.86 10.48 25.06
N CYS A 85 1.50 11.52 24.52
CA CYS A 85 2.94 11.52 24.31
C CYS A 85 3.61 11.83 25.65
N THR A 86 4.64 11.07 25.99
CA THR A 86 5.43 11.30 27.21
C THR A 86 6.87 11.54 26.83
N GLU A 87 7.67 12.07 27.77
CA GLU A 87 9.12 12.25 27.57
C GLU A 87 9.87 10.93 27.28
N ARG A 88 9.20 9.77 27.39
CA ARG A 88 9.73 8.43 27.12
C ARG A 88 9.23 7.83 25.79
N ASP A 89 8.67 8.64 24.91
CA ASP A 89 8.26 8.16 23.59
C ASP A 89 9.46 7.62 22.80
N MET A 90 9.23 6.54 22.07
CA MET A 90 10.23 5.86 21.25
C MET A 90 9.75 5.70 19.82
N PHE A 91 10.70 5.70 18.88
CA PHE A 91 10.42 5.40 17.48
C PHE A 91 10.79 3.95 17.18
N LEU A 92 9.89 3.26 16.50
CA LEU A 92 10.14 1.91 16.00
C LEU A 92 10.62 1.97 14.56
N ASN A 93 11.76 1.35 14.27
CA ASN A 93 12.24 1.20 12.90
C ASN A 93 11.46 0.09 12.19
N LEU A 94 10.65 0.48 11.20
CA LEU A 94 9.89 -0.45 10.36
C LEU A 94 10.64 -0.69 9.05
N ARG A 95 11.01 -1.94 8.79
CA ARG A 95 11.73 -2.34 7.58
C ARG A 95 10.78 -2.70 6.44
N MET A 96 11.29 -2.62 5.21
CA MET A 96 10.55 -2.99 3.98
C MET A 96 9.24 -2.21 3.79
N MET A 97 9.22 -0.95 4.23
CA MET A 97 8.08 -0.06 4.06
C MET A 97 8.24 0.80 2.80
N LYS A 98 7.16 0.91 2.02
CA LYS A 98 7.02 1.97 1.02
C LYS A 98 6.52 3.21 1.74
N VAL A 99 7.36 4.23 1.86
CA VAL A 99 7.00 5.51 2.45
C VAL A 99 6.75 6.50 1.30
N ARG A 100 5.74 7.36 1.44
CA ARG A 100 5.57 8.49 0.53
C ARG A 100 6.75 9.44 0.75
N ASN A 101 7.32 10.00 -0.32
CA ASN A 101 8.33 11.05 -0.17
C ASN A 101 7.75 12.16 0.71
N PRO A 102 8.52 12.71 1.66
CA PRO A 102 8.05 13.84 2.46
C PRO A 102 7.59 14.95 1.51
N ASP A 103 6.45 15.55 1.81
CA ASP A 103 5.99 16.72 1.08
C ASP A 103 7.10 17.78 1.19
N SER A 104 7.55 18.30 0.05
CA SER A 104 8.70 19.21 -0.05
C SER A 104 8.31 20.63 0.37
N GLN A 105 7.72 20.76 1.56
CA GLN A 105 7.34 22.04 2.12
C GLN A 105 7.54 22.07 3.63
N PHE A 106 8.76 22.48 4.00
CA PHE A 106 9.02 23.35 5.15
C PHE A 106 9.95 24.45 4.67
#